data_AF-A0A920FAW7-F1
#
_entry.id   AF-A0A920FAW7-F1
#
_cell.length_a   1.000
_cell.length_b   1.000
_cell.length_c   1.000
_cell.angle_alpha   90.00
_cell.angle_beta   90.00
_cell.angle_gamma   90.00
#
_symmetry.space_group_name_H-M   'P 1'
#
loop_
_entity.id
_entity.type
_entity.pdbx_description
1 polymer ?
#
loop_
_entity_poly.entity_id
_entity_poly.type
_entity_poly.pdbx_seq_one_letter_code
_entity_poly.pdbx_strand_id
1 'polypeptide(L)'
;MKGGPSVDVLLDLALGNDETIARKASEVLKTQVFLYEADLDRLRQSYNAGNTTRERCSRELRKAEFFTNLPDIDDEIQIVTYVAAEGDISTDLLSPGNQAHSRSDRELHGKSMISEKRSTRDKSPSGTTS
;
A
#
# COMPACT_ATOMS: atom_id res chain seq x y z
N MET A 1 7.42 5.57 -7.13
CA MET A 1 6.32 4.89 -7.84
C MET A 1 6.28 3.45 -7.30
N LYS A 2 5.10 2.83 -7.20
CA LYS A 2 4.92 1.51 -6.55
C LYS A 2 4.55 0.41 -7.55
N GLY A 3 4.90 0.53 -8.84
CA GLY A 3 4.51 -0.43 -9.88
C GLY A 3 4.06 0.21 -11.20
N GLY A 4 3.53 -0.62 -12.11
CA GLY A 4 3.01 -0.16 -13.40
C GLY A 4 4.12 0.27 -14.37
N PRO A 5 3.88 1.29 -15.23
CA PRO A 5 4.83 1.68 -16.30
C PRO A 5 6.25 2.03 -15.83
N SER A 6 6.41 2.38 -14.54
CA SER A 6 7.74 2.61 -13.97
C SER A 6 8.61 1.37 -13.87
N VAL A 7 8.01 0.18 -13.76
CA VAL A 7 8.74 -1.09 -13.66
C VAL A 7 9.46 -1.39 -14.97
N ASP A 8 8.80 -1.16 -16.12
CA ASP A 8 9.41 -1.37 -17.42
C ASP A 8 10.67 -0.51 -17.60
N VAL A 9 10.57 0.78 -17.28
CA VAL A 9 11.70 1.71 -17.36
C VAL A 9 12.78 1.33 -16.35
N LEU A 10 12.42 0.95 -15.12
CA LEU A 10 13.38 0.50 -14.12
C LEU A 10 14.11 -0.75 -14.55
N LEU A 11 13.43 -1.69 -15.20
CA LEU A 11 14.05 -2.87 -15.80
C LEU A 11 15.02 -2.44 -16.89
N ASP A 12 14.59 -1.64 -17.86
CA ASP A 12 15.47 -1.18 -18.95
C ASP A 12 16.76 -0.54 -18.41
N LEU A 13 16.64 0.32 -17.39
CA LEU A 13 17.78 0.95 -16.74
C LEU A 13 18.63 -0.05 -15.96
N ALA A 14 18.02 -0.97 -15.21
CA ALA A 14 18.71 -2.00 -14.44
C ALA A 14 19.44 -3.03 -15.32
N LEU A 15 18.94 -3.26 -16.54
CA LEU A 15 19.49 -4.20 -17.51
C LEU A 15 20.40 -3.53 -18.55
N GLY A 16 20.54 -2.20 -18.49
CA GLY A 16 21.35 -1.41 -19.41
C GLY A 16 22.85 -1.53 -19.17
N ASN A 17 23.63 -0.90 -20.06
CA ASN A 17 25.10 -1.01 -20.08
C ASN A 17 25.83 -0.03 -19.15
N ASP A 18 25.15 1.02 -18.67
CA ASP A 18 25.74 1.94 -17.69
C ASP A 18 25.64 1.33 -16.30
N GLU A 19 26.75 0.80 -15.79
CA GLU A 19 26.82 0.13 -14.48
C GLU A 19 26.36 1.02 -13.32
N THR A 20 26.59 2.34 -13.39
CA THR A 20 26.20 3.26 -12.32
C THR A 20 24.69 3.42 -12.27
N ILE A 21 24.06 3.59 -13.44
CA ILE A 21 22.61 3.67 -13.58
C ILE A 21 21.98 2.31 -13.26
N ALA A 22 22.53 1.22 -13.79
CA ALA A 22 22.01 -0.12 -13.60
C ALA A 22 22.00 -0.53 -12.13
N ARG A 23 23.06 -0.18 -11.38
CA ARG A 23 23.11 -0.39 -9.93
C ARG A 23 22.04 0.41 -9.20
N LYS A 24 21.90 1.71 -9.48
CA LYS A 24 20.88 2.56 -8.83
C LYS A 24 19.46 2.07 -9.13
N ALA A 25 19.18 1.72 -10.39
CA ALA A 25 17.90 1.17 -10.80
C ALA A 25 17.62 -0.17 -10.13
N SER A 26 18.62 -1.04 -10.01
CA SER A 26 18.50 -2.31 -9.29
C SER A 26 18.18 -2.12 -7.81
N GLU A 27 18.80 -1.16 -7.13
CA GLU A 27 18.46 -0.84 -5.72
C GLU A 27 16.99 -0.42 -5.57
N VAL A 28 16.48 0.40 -6.49
CA VAL A 28 15.06 0.79 -6.49
C VAL A 28 14.16 -0.39 -6.83
N LEU A 29 14.54 -1.24 -7.80
CA LEU A 29 13.75 -2.37 -8.28
C LEU A 29 13.51 -3.41 -7.17
N LYS A 30 14.50 -3.66 -6.29
CA LYS A 30 14.38 -4.60 -5.17
C LYS A 30 13.33 -4.19 -4.13
N THR A 31 12.99 -2.90 -4.06
CA THR A 31 11.94 -2.39 -3.16
C THR A 31 10.54 -2.51 -3.76
N GLN A 32 10.42 -2.91 -5.04
CA GLN A 32 9.13 -3.04 -5.71
C GLN A 32 8.45 -4.35 -5.33
N VAL A 33 7.18 -4.24 -4.91
CA VAL A 33 6.35 -5.40 -4.52
C VAL A 33 5.45 -5.87 -5.69
N PHE A 34 5.28 -5.03 -6.71
CA PHE A 34 4.40 -5.28 -7.85
C PHE A 34 5.21 -5.61 -9.12
N LEU A 35 5.87 -6.77 -9.13
CA LEU A 35 6.46 -7.35 -10.33
C LEU A 35 5.51 -8.43 -10.86
N TYR A 36 5.13 -8.31 -12.14
CA TYR A 36 4.31 -9.31 -12.81
C TYR A 36 5.17 -10.40 -13.43
N GLU A 37 4.53 -11.46 -13.94
CA GLU A 37 5.22 -12.60 -14.54
C GLU A 37 6.17 -12.17 -15.68
N ALA A 38 5.73 -11.24 -16.54
CA ALA A 38 6.55 -10.69 -17.62
C ALA A 38 7.83 -10.01 -17.09
N ASP A 39 7.75 -9.28 -15.97
CA ASP A 39 8.89 -8.62 -15.34
C ASP A 39 9.88 -9.65 -14.78
N LEU A 40 9.36 -10.68 -14.11
CA LEU A 40 10.15 -11.79 -13.59
C LEU A 40 10.79 -12.60 -14.72
N ASP A 41 10.13 -12.77 -15.85
CA ASP A 41 10.67 -13.45 -17.02
C ASP A 41 11.77 -12.65 -17.69
N ARG A 42 11.59 -11.33 -17.83
CA ARG A 42 12.68 -10.45 -18.28
C ARG A 42 13.88 -10.59 -17.35
N LEU A 43 13.66 -10.58 -16.02
CA LEU A 43 14.69 -10.82 -15.02
C LEU A 43 15.37 -12.18 -15.17
N ARG A 44 14.62 -13.27 -15.38
CA ARG A 44 15.15 -14.62 -15.62
C ARG A 44 15.96 -14.72 -16.91
N GLN A 45 15.45 -14.17 -18.02
CA GLN A 45 16.09 -14.26 -19.32
C GLN A 45 17.49 -13.68 -19.32
N SER A 46 17.67 -12.45 -18.80
CA SER A 46 19.03 -11.91 -18.73
C SER A 46 19.85 -12.38 -17.53
N TYR A 47 19.28 -13.13 -16.57
CA TYR A 47 20.07 -13.91 -15.60
C TYR A 47 20.76 -15.07 -16.32
N ASN A 48 20.02 -15.77 -17.17
CA ASN A 48 20.59 -16.82 -18.03
C ASN A 48 21.61 -16.27 -19.05
N ALA A 49 21.56 -14.97 -19.36
CA ALA A 49 22.53 -14.31 -20.25
C ALA A 49 23.82 -13.83 -19.56
N GLY A 50 24.02 -14.08 -18.26
CA GLY A 50 25.30 -13.85 -17.57
C GLY A 50 25.59 -12.42 -17.10
N ASN A 51 24.57 -11.58 -16.91
CA ASN A 51 24.76 -10.19 -16.44
C ASN A 51 25.04 -10.15 -14.92
N THR A 52 26.18 -9.58 -14.51
CA THR A 52 26.73 -9.61 -13.13
C THR A 52 25.99 -8.73 -12.12
N THR A 53 25.47 -7.57 -12.54
CA THR A 53 24.60 -6.69 -11.70
C THR A 53 23.35 -7.42 -11.21
N ARG A 54 23.01 -8.53 -11.88
CA ARG A 54 21.76 -9.26 -11.79
C ARG A 54 21.76 -10.39 -10.76
N GLU A 55 22.92 -10.99 -10.45
CA GLU A 55 23.02 -11.98 -9.39
C GLU A 55 22.60 -11.38 -8.04
N ARG A 56 23.02 -10.13 -7.80
CA ARG A 56 22.68 -9.42 -6.58
C ARG A 56 21.19 -9.09 -6.51
N CYS A 57 20.61 -8.62 -7.60
CA CYS A 57 19.18 -8.31 -7.67
C CYS A 57 18.31 -9.57 -7.48
N SER A 58 18.62 -10.66 -8.20
CA SER A 58 17.89 -11.94 -8.07
C SER A 58 18.05 -12.57 -6.69
N ARG A 59 19.23 -12.50 -6.07
CA ARG A 59 19.48 -13.03 -4.73
C ARG A 59 18.63 -12.33 -3.68
N GLU A 60 18.51 -11.00 -3.74
CA GLU A 60 17.76 -10.22 -2.76
C GLU A 60 16.23 -10.37 -2.96
N LEU A 61 15.78 -10.48 -4.22
CA LEU A 61 14.40 -10.88 -4.55
C LEU A 61 14.06 -12.29 -4.03
N ARG A 62 14.97 -13.26 -4.16
CA ARG A 62 14.78 -14.63 -3.63
C ARG A 62 14.73 -14.69 -2.11
N LYS A 63 15.47 -13.79 -1.44
CA LYS A 63 15.43 -13.65 0.02
C LYS A 63 14.20 -12.89 0.52
N ALA A 64 13.37 -12.37 -0.39
CA ALA A 64 12.22 -11.54 -0.06
C ALA A 64 12.60 -10.35 0.84
N GLU A 65 13.73 -9.70 0.57
CA GLU A 65 14.25 -8.60 1.40
C GLU A 65 13.29 -7.39 1.48
N PHE A 66 12.36 -7.25 0.53
CA PHE A 66 11.27 -6.28 0.61
C PHE A 66 10.29 -6.53 1.78
N PHE A 67 10.24 -7.78 2.26
CA PHE A 67 9.40 -8.22 3.37
C PHE A 67 10.23 -8.44 4.64
N THR A 68 11.36 -9.14 4.54
CA THR A 68 12.16 -9.49 5.73
C THR A 68 12.90 -8.31 6.36
N ASN A 69 13.03 -7.19 5.64
CA ASN A 69 13.60 -5.96 6.19
C ASN A 69 12.54 -5.00 6.76
N LEU A 70 11.26 -5.40 6.78
CA LEU A 70 10.24 -4.63 7.49
C LEU A 70 10.55 -4.66 9.00
N PRO A 71 10.30 -3.57 9.73
CA PRO A 71 10.42 -3.58 11.18
C PRO A 71 9.51 -4.65 11.77
N ASP A 72 9.99 -5.36 12.78
CA ASP A 72 9.14 -6.21 13.61
C ASP A 72 8.07 -5.37 14.32
N ILE A 73 6.92 -5.97 14.58
CA ILE A 73 5.88 -5.35 15.39
C ILE A 73 6.32 -5.36 16.86
N ASP A 74 6.00 -4.30 17.60
CA ASP A 74 6.26 -4.27 19.04
C ASP A 74 5.47 -5.37 19.76
N ASP A 75 6.10 -6.01 20.75
CA ASP A 75 5.46 -7.05 21.59
C ASP A 75 4.24 -6.49 22.37
N GLU A 76 4.26 -5.20 22.70
CA GLU A 76 3.18 -4.48 23.36
C GLU A 76 2.87 -3.18 22.61
N ILE A 77 1.59 -2.98 22.25
CA ILE A 77 1.12 -1.76 21.60
C ILE A 77 0.25 -0.99 22.61
N GLN A 78 0.75 0.15 23.09
CA GLN A 78 -0.03 1.03 23.95
C GLN A 78 -0.95 1.91 23.11
N ILE A 79 -2.25 1.86 23.39
CA ILE A 79 -3.26 2.61 22.67
C ILE A 79 -4.04 3.54 23.60
N VAL A 80 -4.44 4.69 23.09
CA VAL A 80 -5.42 5.57 23.72
C VAL A 80 -6.79 5.22 23.15
N THR A 81 -7.74 4.88 24.03
CA THR A 81 -9.10 4.53 23.60
C THR A 81 -9.90 5.78 23.26
N TYR A 82 -10.58 5.74 22.12
CA TYR A 82 -11.54 6.77 21.70
C TYR A 82 -12.93 6.15 21.51
N VAL A 83 -13.95 6.75 22.11
CA VAL A 83 -15.35 6.31 21.94
C VAL A 83 -15.89 6.95 20.67
N ALA A 84 -16.03 6.16 19.61
CA ALA A 84 -16.50 6.62 18.31
C ALA A 84 -18.02 6.92 18.29
N ALA A 85 -18.82 6.08 18.96
CA ALA A 85 -20.24 6.28 19.24
C ALA A 85 -20.72 5.29 20.31
N GLU A 86 -21.91 5.53 20.86
CA GLU A 86 -22.61 4.58 21.73
C GLU A 86 -23.65 3.80 20.89
N GLY A 87 -23.75 2.48 21.08
CA GLY A 87 -24.63 1.62 20.29
C GLY A 87 -23.98 1.07 19.01
N ASP A 88 -24.79 0.70 18.03
CA ASP A 88 -24.32 0.06 16.80
C ASP A 88 -23.62 1.04 15.86
N ILE A 89 -22.37 0.74 15.52
CA ILE A 89 -21.57 1.53 14.59
C ILE A 89 -21.69 0.92 13.19
N SER A 90 -22.43 1.60 12.31
CA SER A 90 -22.54 1.22 10.90
C SER A 90 -21.44 1.84 10.03
N THR A 91 -21.16 1.22 8.87
CA THR A 91 -20.21 1.78 7.88
C THR A 91 -20.66 3.13 7.33
N ASP A 92 -21.98 3.38 7.30
CA ASP A 92 -22.54 4.65 6.86
C ASP A 92 -22.30 5.79 7.88
N LEU A 93 -22.09 5.48 9.17
CA LEU A 93 -21.64 6.45 10.17
C LEU A 93 -20.18 6.90 9.91
N LEU A 94 -19.34 5.97 9.44
CA LEU A 94 -17.92 6.21 9.17
C LEU A 94 -17.67 6.76 7.75
N SER A 95 -18.50 6.39 6.77
CA SER A 95 -18.41 6.81 5.36
C SER A 95 -19.82 7.03 4.78
N PRO A 96 -20.43 8.20 5.06
CA PRO A 96 -21.81 8.48 4.67
C PRO A 96 -22.04 8.39 3.16
N GLY A 97 -23.11 7.70 2.76
CA GLY A 97 -23.47 7.54 1.34
C GLY A 97 -23.74 8.86 0.62
N ASN A 98 -24.30 9.86 1.30
CA ASN A 98 -24.51 11.20 0.74
C ASN A 98 -23.20 11.99 0.52
N GLN A 99 -22.08 11.51 1.07
CA GLN A 99 -20.72 12.02 0.84
C GLN A 99 -19.92 11.09 -0.09
N ALA A 100 -20.57 10.17 -0.81
CA ALA A 100 -19.89 9.23 -1.69
C ALA A 100 -19.06 9.91 -2.79
N HIS A 101 -19.46 11.12 -3.21
CA HIS A 101 -18.74 11.90 -4.22
C HIS A 101 -17.32 12.31 -3.78
N SER A 102 -17.03 12.35 -2.47
CA SER A 102 -15.71 12.73 -1.94
C SER A 102 -14.82 11.52 -1.65
N ARG A 103 -15.32 10.28 -1.75
CA ARG A 103 -14.61 9.05 -1.32
C ARG A 103 -13.23 8.85 -1.96
N SER A 104 -13.02 9.34 -3.17
CA SER A 104 -11.72 9.28 -3.86
C SER A 104 -10.67 10.21 -3.25
N ASP A 105 -11.10 11.29 -2.59
CA ASP A 105 -10.25 12.22 -1.85
C ASP A 105 -10.28 11.84 -0.37
N ARG A 106 -9.24 11.15 0.09
CA ARG A 106 -9.17 10.62 1.45
C ARG A 106 -9.20 11.71 2.52
N GLU A 107 -8.55 12.85 2.28
CA GLU A 107 -8.47 13.94 3.25
C GLU A 107 -9.80 14.69 3.35
N LEU A 108 -10.44 14.95 2.20
CA LEU A 108 -11.75 15.57 2.16
C LEU A 108 -12.83 14.66 2.76
N HIS A 109 -12.85 13.38 2.36
CA HIS A 109 -13.84 12.43 2.85
C HIS A 109 -13.68 12.12 4.34
N GLY A 110 -12.44 12.11 4.85
CA GLY A 110 -12.15 11.91 6.27
C GLY A 110 -12.85 12.92 7.18
N LYS A 111 -13.14 14.14 6.68
CA LYS A 111 -13.89 15.17 7.43
C LYS A 111 -15.37 14.81 7.66
N SER A 112 -15.89 13.79 6.96
CA SER A 112 -17.27 13.32 7.10
C SER A 112 -17.43 12.20 8.15
N MET A 113 -16.33 11.64 8.65
CA MET A 113 -16.32 10.60 9.68
C MET A 113 -16.90 11.16 10.98
N ILE A 114 -17.98 10.57 11.50
CA ILE A 114 -18.60 10.92 12.79
C ILE A 114 -18.96 12.42 12.88
N SER A 115 -19.62 12.96 11.86
CA SER A 115 -20.09 14.36 11.90
C SER A 115 -21.07 14.62 13.08
N GLU A 116 -20.99 15.79 13.70
CA GLU A 116 -21.81 16.19 14.88
C GLU A 116 -23.33 15.98 14.69
N LYS A 117 -23.83 16.16 13.46
CA LYS A 117 -25.26 15.99 13.12
C LYS A 117 -25.76 14.54 13.22
N ARG A 118 -24.85 13.56 13.30
CA ARG A 118 -25.17 12.12 13.40
C ARG A 118 -24.89 11.54 14.78
N SER A 119 -23.86 12.00 15.47
CA SER A 119 -23.60 11.64 16.88
C SER A 119 -24.81 11.91 17.79
N THR A 120 -25.61 12.93 17.45
CA THR A 120 -26.84 13.30 18.17
C THR A 120 -28.08 12.51 17.74
N ARG A 121 -28.08 11.89 16.56
CA ARG A 121 -29.26 11.23 15.97
C ARG A 121 -29.41 9.78 16.45
N ASP A 122 -28.31 9.10 16.72
CA ASP A 122 -28.29 7.75 17.33
C ASP A 122 -28.57 7.75 18.84
N LYS A 123 -28.73 8.92 19.47
CA LYS A 123 -29.21 9.05 20.87
C LYS A 123 -30.72 8.96 21.01
N SER A 124 -31.46 8.82 19.90
CA SER A 124 -32.92 8.67 19.93
C SER A 124 -33.24 7.19 20.22
N PRO A 125 -33.91 6.85 21.34
CA PRO A 125 -34.40 5.49 21.49
C PRO A 125 -35.38 5.22 20.35
N SER A 126 -35.28 4.06 19.72
CA SER A 126 -36.25 3.51 18.78
C SER A 126 -37.58 3.27 19.48
N GLY A 127 -38.28 4.36 19.81
CA GLY A 127 -39.63 4.38 20.35
C GLY A 127 -40.61 4.15 19.20
N THR A 128 -41.13 2.93 19.15
CA THR A 128 -42.36 2.51 18.47
C THR A 128 -43.39 3.63 18.37
N THR A 129 -43.72 4.05 17.14
CA THR A 129 -44.96 4.78 16.85
C THR A 129 -46.10 3.77 16.75
N SER A 130 -47.07 3.85 17.67
CA SER A 130 -48.45 3.36 17.45
C SER A 130 -49.17 4.21 16.40
#